data_AF-A0A094YLC1-F1
#
_entry.id   AF-A0A094YLC1-F1
#
_cell.length_a   1.000
_cell.length_b   1.000
_cell.length_c   1.000
_cell.angle_alpha   90.00
_cell.angle_beta   90.00
_cell.angle_gamma   90.00
#
_symmetry.space_group_name_H-M   'P 1'
#
loop_
_entity.id
_entity.type
_entity.pdbx_description
1 polymer ?
#
loop_
_entity_poly.entity_id
_entity_poly.type
_entity_poly.pdbx_seq_one_letter_code
_entity_poly.pdbx_strand_id
1 'polypeptide(L)'
;MTETLTPEDKTWRVRILDLSGGAEDNIVEEVGGFHDLAHANAFARSYVRDSVERCRVPGASTKDVLTAWFSFGEDAVVLEAEEDGWRSANELDDFAATRATPMERDWRALDPRRLVDEEDDAPFTDDDEPPTTH
;
A
#
# COMPACT_ATOMS: atom_id res chain seq x y z
N MET A 1 26.06 -19.69 11.40
CA MET A 1 25.91 -19.62 9.94
C MET A 1 25.35 -18.24 9.67
N THR A 2 26.07 -17.41 8.93
CA THR A 2 25.62 -16.06 8.59
C THR A 2 24.68 -16.18 7.41
N GLU A 3 23.39 -15.87 7.61
CA GLU A 3 22.41 -15.72 6.53
C GLU A 3 22.94 -14.66 5.54
N THR A 4 23.40 -15.14 4.39
CA THR A 4 23.75 -14.30 3.25
C THR A 4 22.43 -13.96 2.55
N LEU A 5 21.87 -12.79 2.84
CA LEU A 5 20.76 -12.23 2.07
C LEU A 5 21.19 -12.13 0.60
N THR A 6 20.63 -12.98 -0.26
CA THR A 6 20.85 -12.94 -1.70
C THR A 6 20.21 -11.68 -2.29
N PRO A 7 20.87 -10.97 -3.22
CA PRO A 7 20.36 -9.73 -3.84
C PRO A 7 19.16 -9.95 -4.79
N GLU A 8 18.55 -11.14 -4.76
CA GLU A 8 17.52 -11.62 -5.69
C GLU A 8 16.10 -11.49 -5.11
N ASP A 9 15.98 -11.19 -3.81
CA ASP A 9 14.72 -10.97 -3.07
C ASP A 9 14.50 -9.48 -2.73
N LYS A 10 14.95 -8.56 -3.59
CA LYS A 10 14.79 -7.12 -3.34
C LYS A 10 13.35 -6.68 -3.65
N THR A 11 12.41 -7.09 -2.82
CA THR A 11 11.03 -6.61 -2.87
C THR A 11 10.99 -5.16 -2.39
N TRP A 12 10.29 -4.30 -3.12
CA TRP A 12 10.10 -2.92 -2.70
C TRP A 12 9.25 -2.87 -1.44
N ARG A 13 9.41 -1.80 -0.67
CA ARG A 13 8.65 -1.55 0.55
C ARG A 13 8.06 -0.16 0.51
N VAL A 14 6.83 -0.03 0.98
CA VAL A 14 6.12 1.24 1.15
C VAL A 14 5.89 1.45 2.62
N ARG A 15 6.36 2.59 3.14
CA ARG A 15 6.15 3.00 4.52
C ARG A 15 4.96 3.95 4.59
N ILE A 16 4.00 3.62 5.44
CA ILE A 16 2.85 4.46 5.76
C ILE A 16 3.22 5.33 6.97
N LEU A 17 3.02 6.63 6.81
CA LEU A 17 3.33 7.64 7.81
C LEU A 17 2.03 8.26 8.32
N ASP A 18 1.90 8.38 9.63
CA ASP A 18 0.81 9.11 10.26
C ASP A 18 1.14 10.60 10.27
N LEU A 19 0.22 11.44 9.79
CA LEU A 19 0.42 12.89 9.84
C LEU A 19 -0.11 13.51 11.14
N SER A 20 -0.92 12.77 11.91
CA SER A 20 -1.54 13.28 13.13
C SER A 20 -0.59 13.36 14.33
N GLY A 21 0.54 12.65 14.28
CA GLY A 21 1.50 12.54 15.38
C GLY A 21 1.08 11.56 16.48
N GLY A 22 0.13 10.67 16.19
CA GLY A 22 -0.36 9.63 17.08
C GLY A 22 0.48 8.35 17.08
N ALA A 23 1.27 8.11 16.04
CA ALA A 23 2.14 6.94 15.94
C ALA A 23 3.58 7.20 16.43
N GLU A 24 4.26 6.16 16.94
CA GLU A 24 5.68 6.23 17.27
C GLU A 24 6.50 6.54 16.00
N ASP A 25 7.38 7.55 16.09
CA ASP A 25 8.16 8.09 14.95
C ASP A 25 7.31 8.52 13.73
N ASN A 26 5.99 8.66 13.90
CA ASN A 26 5.00 8.86 12.83
C ASN A 26 4.92 7.68 11.84
N ILE A 27 5.36 6.48 12.22
CA ILE A 27 5.33 5.30 11.36
C ILE A 27 4.12 4.44 11.74
N VAL A 28 3.19 4.25 10.80
CA VAL A 28 2.03 3.38 11.00
C VAL A 28 2.37 1.94 10.69
N GLU A 29 2.91 1.71 9.48
CA GLU A 29 3.17 0.37 8.96
C GLU A 29 4.23 0.43 7.85
N GLU A 30 4.98 -0.66 7.68
CA GLU A 30 5.82 -0.90 6.51
C GLU A 30 5.28 -2.09 5.73
N VAL A 31 4.77 -1.84 4.53
CA VAL A 31 4.25 -2.86 3.62
C VAL A 31 5.37 -3.30 2.69
N GLY A 32 5.75 -4.56 2.72
CA GLY A 32 6.72 -5.16 1.80
C GLY A 32 6.10 -6.16 0.82
N GLY A 33 6.93 -6.74 -0.04
CA GLY A 33 6.50 -7.76 -1.00
C GLY A 33 6.13 -7.23 -2.39
N PHE A 34 6.40 -5.95 -2.69
CA PHE A 34 6.17 -5.40 -4.02
C PHE A 34 7.22 -5.89 -5.02
N HIS A 35 6.76 -6.44 -6.15
CA HIS A 35 7.63 -7.05 -7.17
C HIS A 35 8.47 -6.03 -7.93
N ASP A 36 7.94 -4.82 -8.13
CA ASP A 36 8.60 -3.75 -8.88
C ASP A 36 8.23 -2.37 -8.34
N LEU A 37 9.05 -1.37 -8.70
CA LEU A 37 8.90 0.01 -8.24
C LEU A 37 7.59 0.63 -8.75
N ALA A 38 7.17 0.28 -9.96
CA ALA A 38 5.94 0.79 -10.54
C ALA A 38 4.72 0.35 -9.71
N HIS A 39 4.69 -0.92 -9.28
CA HIS A 39 3.68 -1.44 -8.37
C HIS A 39 3.71 -0.72 -7.02
N ALA A 40 4.88 -0.58 -6.38
CA ALA A 40 5.01 0.14 -5.12
C ALA A 40 4.56 1.61 -5.22
N ASN A 41 4.93 2.29 -6.31
CA ASN A 41 4.53 3.67 -6.59
C ASN A 41 3.01 3.79 -6.80
N ALA A 42 2.40 2.86 -7.54
CA ALA A 42 0.95 2.83 -7.75
C ALA A 42 0.21 2.61 -6.43
N PHE A 43 0.70 1.70 -5.58
CA PHE A 43 0.14 1.47 -4.25
C PHE A 43 0.23 2.73 -3.37
N ALA A 44 1.40 3.36 -3.28
CA ALA A 44 1.59 4.57 -2.48
C ALA A 44 0.64 5.69 -2.94
N ARG A 45 0.55 5.89 -4.26
CA ARG A 45 -0.35 6.88 -4.87
C ARG A 45 -1.81 6.63 -4.53
N SER A 46 -2.30 5.39 -4.71
CA SER A 46 -3.68 5.02 -4.40
C SER A 46 -3.99 5.08 -2.90
N TYR A 47 -3.03 4.74 -2.05
CA TYR A 47 -3.17 4.84 -0.59
C TYR A 47 -3.40 6.28 -0.15
N VAL A 48 -2.51 7.20 -0.57
CA VAL A 48 -2.63 8.62 -0.25
C VAL A 48 -3.91 9.20 -0.82
N ARG A 49 -4.30 8.82 -2.05
CA ARG A 49 -5.55 9.26 -2.66
C ARG A 49 -6.77 8.84 -1.83
N ASP A 50 -6.81 7.60 -1.33
CA ASP A 50 -7.88 7.16 -0.42
C ASP A 50 -7.86 7.92 0.92
N SER A 51 -6.67 8.15 1.49
CA SER A 51 -6.49 8.89 2.74
C SER A 51 -6.98 10.35 2.64
N VAL A 52 -6.61 11.06 1.57
CA VAL A 52 -7.10 12.42 1.28
C VAL A 52 -8.62 12.44 1.14
N GLU A 53 -9.20 11.47 0.44
CA GLU A 53 -10.64 11.39 0.23
C GLU A 53 -11.42 11.06 1.50
N ARG A 54 -10.85 10.30 2.45
CA ARG A 54 -11.44 10.10 3.78
C ARG A 54 -11.50 11.39 4.59
N CYS A 55 -10.57 12.32 4.36
CA CYS A 55 -10.53 13.63 5.00
C CYS A 55 -11.49 14.66 4.35
N ARG A 56 -12.08 14.32 3.19
CA ARG A 56 -12.97 15.22 2.46
C ARG A 56 -14.39 15.20 3.04
N VAL A 57 -14.84 16.36 3.52
CA VAL A 57 -16.24 16.58 3.93
C VAL A 57 -17.07 17.25 2.83
N PRO A 58 -18.39 17.03 2.78
CA PRO A 58 -19.26 17.69 1.80
C PRO A 58 -19.14 19.22 1.87
N GLY A 59 -18.81 19.85 0.74
CA GLY A 59 -18.65 21.31 0.65
C GLY A 59 -17.30 21.86 1.13
N ALA A 60 -16.36 21.02 1.53
CA ALA A 60 -15.00 21.46 1.87
C ALA A 60 -14.27 22.07 0.66
N SER A 61 -13.50 23.13 0.91
CA SER A 61 -12.55 23.68 -0.05
C SER A 61 -11.30 22.79 -0.11
N THR A 62 -10.50 22.90 -1.18
CA THR A 62 -9.18 22.25 -1.30
C THR A 62 -8.32 22.44 -0.05
N LYS A 63 -8.27 23.67 0.49
CA LYS A 63 -7.53 24.00 1.72
C LYS A 63 -8.04 23.26 2.95
N ASP A 64 -9.36 23.13 3.09
CA ASP A 64 -9.97 22.43 4.23
C ASP A 64 -9.63 20.93 4.17
N VAL A 65 -9.68 20.33 2.98
CA VAL A 65 -9.29 18.94 2.75
C VAL A 65 -7.82 18.71 3.11
N LEU A 66 -6.91 19.56 2.63
CA LEU A 66 -5.49 19.44 2.97
C LEU A 66 -5.24 19.63 4.46
N THR A 67 -5.90 20.60 5.09
CA THR A 67 -5.76 20.85 6.53
C THR A 67 -6.22 19.64 7.34
N ALA A 68 -7.35 19.03 6.97
CA ALA A 68 -7.85 17.82 7.58
C ALA A 68 -6.89 16.64 7.36
N TRP A 69 -6.37 16.47 6.14
CA TRP A 69 -5.41 15.41 5.82
C TRP A 69 -4.08 15.56 6.57
N PHE A 70 -3.53 16.77 6.71
CA PHE A 70 -2.35 16.98 7.56
C PHE A 70 -2.61 16.77 9.05
N SER A 71 -3.87 16.78 9.49
CA SER A 71 -4.22 16.62 10.92
C SER A 71 -4.61 15.19 11.29
N PHE A 72 -5.14 14.41 10.34
CA PHE A 72 -5.74 13.09 10.59
C PHE A 72 -5.44 12.05 9.51
N GLY A 73 -4.80 12.48 8.43
CA GLY A 73 -4.49 11.65 7.28
C GLY A 73 -3.18 10.91 7.45
N GLU A 74 -2.89 10.13 6.42
CA GLU A 74 -1.74 9.24 6.33
C GLU A 74 -1.06 9.49 4.99
N ASP A 75 0.27 9.51 5.01
CA ASP A 75 1.12 9.61 3.84
C ASP A 75 1.78 8.26 3.53
N ALA A 76 2.24 8.06 2.29
CA ALA A 76 2.92 6.84 1.89
C ALA A 76 4.20 7.16 1.10
N VAL A 77 5.31 6.52 1.47
CA VAL A 77 6.63 6.73 0.87
C VAL A 77 7.24 5.40 0.49
N VAL A 78 7.71 5.28 -0.76
CA VAL A 78 8.43 4.09 -1.22
C VAL A 78 9.88 4.14 -0.72
N LEU A 79 10.28 3.12 0.02
CA LEU A 79 11.63 2.98 0.56
C LEU A 79 12.59 2.49 -0.53
N GLU A 80 13.86 2.87 -0.40
CA GLU A 80 14.95 2.52 -1.34
C GLU A 80 14.77 3.03 -2.78
N ALA A 81 13.73 3.83 -3.05
CA ALA A 81 13.43 4.39 -4.36
C ALA A 81 14.00 5.80 -4.58
N GLU A 82 14.59 6.42 -3.54
CA GLU A 82 15.28 7.71 -3.60
C GLU A 82 14.51 8.82 -4.37
N GLU A 83 14.92 9.12 -5.60
CA GLU A 83 14.32 10.13 -6.49
C GLU A 83 13.27 9.55 -7.45
N ASP A 84 13.35 8.25 -7.76
CA ASP A 84 12.39 7.51 -8.61
C ASP A 84 11.11 7.10 -7.85
N GLY A 85 11.14 7.20 -6.52
CA GLY A 85 10.00 6.95 -5.64
C GLY A 85 8.93 8.01 -5.79
N TRP A 86 7.67 7.56 -5.91
CA TRP A 86 6.53 8.46 -5.87
C TRP A 86 6.43 9.15 -4.50
N ARG A 87 6.06 10.43 -4.51
CA ARG A 87 5.84 11.25 -3.31
C ARG A 87 4.53 12.00 -3.43
N SER A 88 3.75 12.02 -2.35
CA SER A 88 2.46 12.71 -2.28
C SER A 88 2.54 14.18 -2.69
N ALA A 89 3.60 14.88 -2.29
CA ALA A 89 3.82 16.29 -2.62
C ALA A 89 3.74 16.63 -4.13
N ASN A 90 3.96 15.66 -5.02
CA ASN A 90 3.91 15.87 -6.47
C ASN A 90 2.48 16.04 -7.01
N GLU A 91 1.49 15.40 -6.39
CA GLU A 91 0.09 15.36 -6.88
C GLU A 91 -0.93 15.80 -5.82
N LEU A 92 -0.46 16.17 -4.62
CA LEU A 92 -1.33 16.48 -3.48
C LEU A 92 -2.35 17.61 -3.76
N ASP A 93 -1.97 18.63 -4.53
CA ASP A 93 -2.87 19.72 -4.91
C ASP A 93 -4.03 19.23 -5.80
N ASP A 94 -3.74 18.38 -6.78
CA ASP A 94 -4.77 17.73 -7.61
C ASP A 94 -5.69 16.86 -6.74
N PHE A 95 -5.10 16.13 -5.78
CA PHE A 95 -5.83 15.23 -4.89
C PHE A 95 -6.83 15.99 -4.02
N ALA A 96 -6.48 17.18 -3.57
CA ALA A 96 -7.41 18.01 -2.82
C ALA A 96 -8.43 18.73 -3.73
N ALA A 97 -8.05 19.10 -4.96
CA ALA A 97 -8.92 19.79 -5.90
C ALA A 97 -10.01 18.89 -6.52
N THR A 98 -9.68 17.63 -6.79
CA THR A 98 -10.53 16.71 -7.54
C THR A 98 -10.95 15.53 -6.66
N ARG A 99 -12.24 15.14 -6.72
CA ARG A 99 -12.70 13.91 -6.05
C ARG A 99 -12.15 12.68 -6.77
N ALA A 100 -11.73 11.68 -5.99
CA ALA A 100 -11.25 10.44 -6.56
C ALA A 100 -12.41 9.54 -6.98
N THR A 101 -12.18 8.78 -8.04
CA THR A 101 -13.00 7.63 -8.41
C THR A 101 -12.73 6.44 -7.49
N PRO A 102 -13.64 5.44 -7.44
CA PRO A 102 -13.41 4.22 -6.66
C PRO A 102 -12.12 3.48 -7.05
N MET A 103 -11.80 3.42 -8.35
CA MET A 103 -10.57 2.77 -8.84
C MET A 103 -9.30 3.46 -8.34
N GLU A 104 -9.27 4.80 -8.32
CA GLU A 104 -8.08 5.53 -7.86
C GLU A 104 -7.78 5.30 -6.37
N ARG A 105 -8.81 4.96 -5.59
CA ARG A 105 -8.73 4.68 -4.15
C ARG A 105 -8.49 3.21 -3.84
N ASP A 106 -8.52 2.34 -4.86
CA ASP A 106 -8.43 0.88 -4.67
C ASP A 106 -6.97 0.43 -4.47
N TRP A 107 -6.36 0.89 -3.39
CA TRP A 107 -5.02 0.44 -2.98
C TRP A 107 -5.02 -1.03 -2.54
N ARG A 108 -6.18 -1.58 -2.14
CA ARG A 108 -6.32 -2.97 -1.72
C ARG A 108 -6.13 -3.96 -2.87
N ALA A 109 -6.52 -3.61 -4.10
CA ALA A 109 -6.19 -4.40 -5.29
C ALA A 109 -4.69 -4.40 -5.61
N LEU A 110 -3.95 -3.41 -5.11
CA LEU A 110 -2.50 -3.30 -5.28
C LEU A 110 -1.72 -3.82 -4.07
N ASP A 111 -2.40 -4.32 -3.03
CA ASP A 111 -1.74 -4.74 -1.81
C ASP A 111 -1.09 -6.13 -2.00
N PRO A 112 0.24 -6.26 -1.90
CA PRO A 112 0.94 -7.51 -2.19
C PRO A 112 0.58 -8.61 -1.20
N ARG A 113 0.15 -8.27 0.03
CA ARG A 113 -0.28 -9.27 1.03
C ARG A 113 -1.55 -10.00 0.60
N ARG A 114 -2.36 -9.37 -0.27
CA ARG A 114 -3.56 -10.00 -0.83
C ARG A 114 -3.23 -10.96 -1.98
N LEU A 115 -2.19 -10.67 -2.75
CA LEU A 115 -1.78 -11.50 -3.89
C LEU A 115 -1.19 -12.85 -3.46
N VAL A 116 -0.58 -12.91 -2.26
CA VAL A 116 0.01 -14.15 -1.71
C VAL A 116 -1.07 -15.17 -1.28
N ASP A 117 -2.26 -14.72 -0.91
CA ASP A 117 -3.36 -15.61 -0.47
C ASP A 117 -4.02 -16.37 -1.64
N GLU A 118 -3.90 -15.87 -2.87
CA GLU A 118 -4.52 -16.49 -4.07
C GLU A 118 -3.67 -17.60 -4.70
N GLU A 119 -2.40 -17.80 -4.28
CA GLU A 119 -1.50 -18.80 -4.88
C GLU A 119 -1.35 -20.11 -4.05
N ASP A 120 -1.88 -20.17 -2.83
CA ASP A 120 -1.84 -21.36 -1.95
C ASP A 120 -3.21 -22.06 -1.80
N ASP A 121 -4.07 -22.05 -2.83
CA ASP A 121 -5.19 -23.00 -2.91
C ASP A 121 -4.69 -24.32 -3.51
N ALA A 122 -3.84 -25.03 -2.76
CA ALA A 122 -3.58 -26.43 -3.04
C ALA A 122 -4.81 -27.23 -2.59
N PRO A 123 -5.59 -27.87 -3.49
CA PRO A 123 -6.62 -28.78 -3.04
C PRO A 123 -5.92 -29.95 -2.34
N PHE A 124 -6.05 -29.99 -1.00
CA PHE A 124 -5.83 -31.21 -0.22
C PHE A 124 -6.79 -32.27 -0.74
N THR A 125 -6.33 -33.04 -1.74
CA THR A 125 -7.01 -34.23 -2.19
C THR A 125 -6.55 -35.33 -1.24
N ASP A 126 -7.21 -35.42 -0.10
CA ASP A 126 -7.19 -36.62 0.74
C ASP A 126 -8.02 -37.67 -0.03
N ASP A 127 -7.37 -38.39 -0.94
CA ASP A 127 -7.90 -39.64 -1.47
C ASP A 127 -6.90 -40.74 -1.08
N ASP A 128 -7.02 -41.13 0.19
CA ASP A 128 -6.54 -42.40 0.72
C ASP A 128 -7.30 -43.53 -0.01
N GLU A 129 -6.78 -43.98 -1.16
CA GLU A 129 -7.24 -45.23 -1.77
C GLU A 129 -6.38 -46.39 -1.20
N PRO A 130 -6.92 -47.25 -0.31
CA PRO A 130 -6.18 -48.42 0.12
C PRO A 130 -6.11 -49.46 -1.02
N PRO A 131 -4.98 -50.18 -1.17
CA PRO A 131 -4.80 -51.12 -2.26
C PRO A 131 -5.70 -52.35 -2.04
N THR A 132 -6.77 -52.46 -2.84
CA THR A 132 -7.53 -53.71 -2.89
C THR A 132 -6.86 -54.67 -3.87
N THR A 133 -6.13 -55.62 -3.30
CA THR A 133 -5.66 -56.83 -3.98
C THR A 133 -6.87 -57.74 -4.30
N HIS A 134 -7.02 -58.15 -5.56
CA HIS A 134 -7.55 -59.48 -5.87
C HIS A 134 -6.97 -60.05 -7.17
#